data_AF-A0A368GJT6-F1
#
_entry.id   AF-A0A368GJT6-F1
#
_cell.length_a   1.000
_cell.length_b   1.000
_cell.length_c   1.000
_cell.angle_alpha   90.00
_cell.angle_beta   90.00
_cell.angle_gamma   90.00
#
_symmetry.space_group_name_H-M   'P 1'
#
loop_
_entity.id
_entity.type
_entity.pdbx_description
1 polymer ?
#
loop_
_entity_poly.entity_id
_entity_poly.type
_entity_poly.pdbx_seq_one_letter_code
_entity_poly.pdbx_strand_id
1 'polypeptide(L)'
;MYTSGTTGNPKGVMIAHENVVAASAGQGDVIPIREDDTYIGYLPLAHILEVCGELVTLTKGVRVGYSSAQTLFDRAPKIKKGCRGDCYALKPTLMACVPVSFVPPLGLVRLL
;
A
#
# COMPACT_ATOMS: atom_id res chain seq x y z
N MET A 1 -13.81 -2.94 -9.94
CA MET A 1 -12.54 -3.67 -9.68
C MET A 1 -12.69 -5.11 -10.15
N TYR A 2 -11.65 -5.79 -10.63
CA TYR A 2 -11.73 -7.20 -11.01
C TYR A 2 -11.12 -8.10 -9.94
N THR A 3 -11.73 -9.25 -9.69
CA THR A 3 -11.19 -10.28 -8.78
C THR A 3 -11.00 -11.59 -9.54
N SER A 4 -9.95 -12.34 -9.22
CA SER A 4 -9.61 -13.60 -9.89
C SER A 4 -10.70 -14.66 -9.74
N GLY A 5 -11.42 -14.65 -8.61
CA GLY A 5 -12.45 -15.64 -8.28
C GLY A 5 -11.91 -17.07 -8.23
N THR A 6 -12.72 -18.02 -7.80
CA THR A 6 -12.38 -19.46 -7.81
C THR A 6 -12.71 -20.13 -9.15
N THR A 7 -13.45 -19.45 -10.03
CA THR A 7 -14.02 -20.00 -11.27
C THR A 7 -13.21 -19.70 -12.53
N GLY A 8 -11.95 -19.25 -12.40
CA GLY A 8 -11.03 -18.97 -13.50
C GLY A 8 -11.27 -17.65 -14.26
N ASN A 9 -12.52 -17.30 -14.52
CA ASN A 9 -12.87 -16.03 -15.18
C ASN A 9 -12.96 -14.88 -14.16
N PRO A 10 -12.21 -13.78 -14.36
CA PRO A 10 -12.29 -12.61 -13.48
C PRO A 10 -13.70 -12.00 -13.47
N LYS A 11 -14.18 -11.63 -12.29
CA LYS A 11 -15.49 -10.99 -12.12
C LYS A 11 -15.31 -9.51 -11.78
N GLY A 12 -16.08 -8.66 -12.44
CA GLY A 12 -16.17 -7.23 -12.12
C GLY A 12 -17.01 -7.02 -10.88
N VAL A 13 -16.42 -6.46 -9.84
CA VAL A 13 -17.10 -5.99 -8.64
C VAL A 13 -17.46 -4.51 -8.83
N MET A 14 -18.75 -4.23 -8.77
CA MET A 14 -19.29 -2.87 -8.70
C MET A 14 -19.08 -2.35 -7.28
N ILE A 15 -18.34 -1.25 -7.15
CA ILE A 15 -18.05 -0.59 -5.87
C ILE A 15 -18.65 0.80 -5.97
N ALA A 16 -19.61 1.11 -5.10
CA ALA A 16 -20.20 2.44 -5.05
C ALA A 16 -19.23 3.42 -4.36
N HIS A 17 -19.36 4.71 -4.68
CA HIS A 17 -18.52 5.75 -4.09
C HIS A 17 -18.56 5.73 -2.56
N GLU A 18 -19.75 5.56 -1.97
CA GLU A 18 -19.94 5.47 -0.52
C GLU A 18 -19.14 4.33 0.13
N ASN A 19 -18.93 3.21 -0.58
CA ASN A 19 -18.14 2.09 -0.05
C ASN A 19 -16.66 2.48 0.06
N VAL A 20 -16.14 3.20 -0.94
CA VAL A 20 -14.74 3.67 -0.96
C VAL A 20 -14.53 4.71 0.13
N VAL A 21 -15.46 5.67 0.26
CA VAL A 21 -15.39 6.70 1.30
C VAL A 21 -15.46 6.08 2.70
N ALA A 22 -16.40 5.17 2.94
CA ALA A 22 -16.53 4.50 4.24
C ALA A 22 -15.27 3.70 4.61
N ALA A 23 -14.70 2.95 3.66
CA ALA A 23 -13.47 2.18 3.89
C ALA A 23 -12.26 3.09 4.16
N SER A 24 -12.09 4.16 3.38
CA SER A 24 -10.97 5.10 3.54
C SER A 24 -11.08 5.88 4.86
N ALA A 25 -12.28 6.33 5.23
CA ALA A 25 -12.54 6.99 6.50
C ALA A 25 -12.25 6.05 7.69
N GLY A 26 -12.74 4.80 7.63
CA GLY A 26 -12.48 3.81 8.67
C GLY A 26 -10.99 3.49 8.85
N GLN A 27 -10.21 3.44 7.77
CA GLN A 27 -8.74 3.32 7.87
C GLN A 27 -8.13 4.51 8.62
N GLY A 28 -8.57 5.73 8.31
CA GLY A 28 -8.08 6.96 8.96
C GLY A 28 -8.47 7.09 10.43
N ASP A 29 -9.55 6.42 10.86
CA ASP A 29 -9.98 6.39 12.26
C ASP A 29 -9.18 5.39 13.11
N VAL A 30 -8.76 4.28 12.50
CA VAL A 30 -8.00 3.21 13.20
C VAL A 30 -6.51 3.48 13.19
N ILE A 31 -5.99 4.04 12.09
CA ILE A 31 -4.55 4.22 11.88
C ILE A 31 -4.22 5.69 12.07
N PRO A 32 -3.30 6.04 13.00
CA PRO A 32 -2.94 7.41 13.27
C PRO A 32 -2.05 7.97 12.15
N ILE A 33 -2.67 8.40 11.06
CA ILE A 33 -2.01 9.03 9.91
C ILE A 33 -1.72 10.49 10.23
N ARG A 34 -0.48 10.92 10.03
CA ARG A 34 0.01 12.28 10.28
C ARG A 34 0.55 12.89 9.00
N GLU A 35 0.50 14.21 8.89
CA GLU A 35 0.96 14.94 7.69
C GLU A 35 2.46 14.75 7.40
N ASP A 36 3.27 14.46 8.42
CA ASP A 36 4.71 14.19 8.29
C ASP A 36 5.04 12.77 7.81
N ASP A 37 4.03 11.89 7.70
CA ASP A 37 4.19 10.53 7.21
C ASP A 37 4.65 10.47 5.76
N THR A 38 5.27 9.34 5.42
CA THR A 38 5.57 8.94 4.04
C THR A 38 4.92 7.58 3.79
N TYR A 39 3.95 7.54 2.89
CA TYR A 39 3.31 6.30 2.44
C TYR A 39 4.04 5.71 1.23
N ILE A 40 4.31 4.41 1.24
CA ILE A 40 4.88 3.70 0.07
C ILE A 40 3.80 2.90 -0.65
N GLY A 41 3.37 3.38 -1.81
CA GLY A 41 2.40 2.70 -2.66
C GLY A 41 3.09 1.68 -3.54
N TYR A 42 2.93 0.39 -3.23
CA TYR A 42 3.62 -0.71 -3.95
C TYR A 42 2.68 -1.81 -4.43
N LEU A 43 1.45 -1.89 -3.90
CA LEU A 43 0.44 -2.79 -4.46
C LEU A 43 -0.13 -2.13 -5.71
N PRO A 44 -0.68 -2.91 -6.65
CA PRO A 44 -1.37 -2.34 -7.79
C PRO A 44 -2.65 -1.60 -7.34
N LEU A 45 -2.92 -0.42 -7.91
CA LEU A 45 -4.21 0.29 -7.78
C LEU A 45 -5.43 -0.53 -8.27
N ALA A 46 -5.19 -1.66 -8.94
CA ALA A 46 -6.22 -2.65 -9.23
C ALA A 46 -6.75 -3.39 -7.98
N HIS A 47 -6.15 -3.20 -6.80
CA HIS A 47 -6.59 -3.75 -5.52
C HIS A 47 -7.19 -2.67 -4.59
N ILE A 48 -8.33 -2.97 -3.96
CA ILE A 48 -9.11 -1.99 -3.18
C ILE A 48 -8.35 -1.49 -1.95
N LEU A 49 -7.47 -2.32 -1.39
CA LEU A 49 -6.61 -1.95 -0.27
C LEU A 49 -5.71 -0.76 -0.61
N GLU A 50 -5.06 -0.78 -1.78
CA GLU A 50 -4.19 0.31 -2.22
C GLU A 50 -4.98 1.57 -2.55
N VAL A 51 -6.14 1.42 -3.22
CA VAL A 51 -7.02 2.55 -3.54
C VAL A 51 -7.45 3.29 -2.27
N CYS A 52 -7.95 2.57 -1.26
CA CYS A 52 -8.38 3.20 0.00
C CYS A 52 -7.17 3.76 0.78
N GLY A 53 -6.03 3.05 0.79
CA GLY A 53 -4.80 3.50 1.44
C GLY A 53 -4.23 4.79 0.86
N GLU A 54 -4.16 4.91 -0.47
CA GLU A 54 -3.76 6.15 -1.14
C GLU A 54 -4.79 7.27 -0.92
N LEU A 55 -6.09 6.98 -1.00
CA LEU A 55 -7.12 8.00 -0.78
C LEU A 55 -7.04 8.58 0.63
N VAL A 56 -6.96 7.74 1.67
CA VAL A 56 -6.89 8.24 3.05
C VAL A 56 -5.61 9.04 3.29
N THR A 57 -4.47 8.60 2.76
CA THR A 57 -3.19 9.32 2.91
C THR A 57 -3.21 10.66 2.17
N LEU A 58 -3.76 10.71 0.95
CA LEU A 58 -3.96 11.94 0.19
C LEU A 58 -4.87 12.94 0.92
N THR A 59 -5.97 12.48 1.53
CA THR A 59 -6.86 13.37 2.32
C THR A 59 -6.18 13.97 3.56
N LYS A 60 -5.07 13.39 4.01
CA LYS A 60 -4.30 13.82 5.19
C LYS A 60 -3.03 14.60 4.85
N GLY A 61 -2.77 14.88 3.56
CA GLY A 61 -1.58 15.61 3.12
C GLY A 61 -0.28 14.80 3.15
N VAL A 62 -0.37 13.47 3.27
CA VAL A 62 0.78 12.57 3.34
C VAL A 62 1.49 12.51 1.98
N ARG A 63 2.83 12.47 1.99
CA ARG A 63 3.61 12.25 0.77
C ARG A 63 3.58 10.76 0.37
N VAL A 64 3.34 10.50 -0.92
CA VAL A 64 3.30 9.14 -1.49
C VAL A 64 4.56 8.89 -2.32
N GLY A 65 5.29 7.82 -2.01
CA GLY A 65 6.37 7.30 -2.83
C GLY A 65 5.93 6.03 -3.54
N TYR A 66 5.98 6.01 -4.87
CA TYR A 66 5.60 4.83 -5.65
C TYR A 66 6.73 3.82 -5.75
N SER A 67 6.39 2.55 -5.58
CA SER A 67 7.28 1.40 -5.66
C SER A 67 6.58 0.23 -6.35
N SER A 68 7.22 -0.94 -6.35
CA SER A 68 6.64 -2.19 -6.78
C SER A 68 7.16 -3.30 -5.88
N ALA A 69 6.42 -4.42 -5.77
CA ALA A 69 6.93 -5.62 -5.09
C ALA A 69 8.30 -6.12 -5.61
N GLN A 70 8.70 -5.69 -6.81
CA GLN A 70 9.95 -6.09 -7.45
C GLN A 70 11.14 -5.21 -7.07
N THR A 71 10.90 -4.02 -6.50
CA THR A 71 11.92 -3.01 -6.14
C THR A 71 11.85 -2.55 -4.68
N LEU A 72 10.81 -2.96 -3.95
CA LEU A 72 10.50 -2.51 -2.60
C LEU A 72 11.65 -2.70 -1.59
N PHE A 73 12.28 -3.88 -1.59
CA PHE A 73 13.33 -4.25 -0.63
C PHE A 73 14.68 -4.51 -1.32
N ASP A 74 15.78 -4.41 -0.58
CA ASP A 74 17.15 -4.69 -1.06
C ASP A 74 17.30 -6.08 -1.71
N ARG A 75 16.47 -7.04 -1.30
CA ARG A 75 16.46 -8.43 -1.83
C ARG A 75 15.40 -8.66 -2.91
N ALA A 76 14.69 -7.63 -3.36
CA ALA A 76 13.62 -7.77 -4.32
C ALA A 76 14.19 -8.12 -5.73
N PRO A 77 13.43 -8.87 -6.57
CA PRO A 77 13.95 -9.46 -7.81
C PRO A 77 14.55 -8.48 -8.83
N LYS A 78 14.12 -7.20 -8.83
CA LYS A 78 14.62 -6.16 -9.74
C LYS A 78 15.65 -5.22 -9.11
N ILE A 79 16.11 -5.49 -7.89
CA ILE A 79 17.23 -4.77 -7.28
C ILE A 79 18.53 -5.46 -7.67
N LYS A 80 19.46 -4.69 -8.23
CA LYS A 80 20.82 -5.15 -8.51
C LYS A 80 21.49 -5.58 -7.19
N LYS A 81 22.15 -6.74 -7.18
CA LYS A 81 22.86 -7.25 -5.98
C LYS A 81 23.82 -6.19 -5.43
N GLY A 82 23.73 -5.91 -4.13
CA GLY A 82 24.51 -4.88 -3.44
C GLY A 82 23.91 -3.47 -3.48
N CYS A 83 22.82 -3.25 -4.21
CA CYS A 83 22.06 -2.01 -4.18
C CYS A 83 20.93 -2.05 -3.14
N ARG A 84 20.44 -0.86 -2.78
CA ARG A 84 19.31 -0.68 -1.86
C ARG A 84 17.99 -0.58 -2.63
N GLY A 85 16.90 -1.04 -2.03
CA GLY A 85 15.54 -0.93 -2.58
C GLY A 85 14.83 0.36 -2.18
N ASP A 86 13.58 0.49 -2.60
CA ASP A 86 12.81 1.73 -2.47
C ASP A 86 12.54 2.10 -1.01
N CYS A 87 12.34 1.13 -0.11
CA CYS A 87 12.20 1.39 1.32
C CYS A 87 13.40 2.14 1.93
N TYR A 88 14.61 1.91 1.44
CA TYR A 88 15.80 2.63 1.91
C TYR A 88 15.80 4.09 1.43
N ALA A 89 15.37 4.33 0.20
CA ALA A 89 15.35 5.67 -0.40
C ALA A 89 14.21 6.53 0.15
N LEU A 90 13.01 5.95 0.22
CA LEU A 90 11.78 6.65 0.58
C LEU A 90 11.57 6.75 2.09
N LYS A 91 12.21 5.87 2.88
CA LYS A 91 12.06 5.80 4.35
C LYS A 91 10.58 5.90 4.78
N PRO A 92 9.72 5.00 4.27
CA PRO A 92 8.30 5.07 4.54
C PRO A 92 8.01 4.89 6.03
N THR A 93 6.94 5.53 6.49
CA THR A 93 6.38 5.40 7.84
C THR A 93 4.99 4.75 7.81
N LEU A 94 4.38 4.67 6.62
CA LEU A 94 3.12 3.99 6.35
C LEU A 94 3.26 3.05 5.13
N MET A 95 2.66 1.88 5.20
CA MET A 95 2.64 0.91 4.10
C MET A 95 1.46 -0.05 4.26
N ALA A 96 0.77 -0.39 3.17
CA ALA A 96 -0.21 -1.47 3.18
C ALA A 96 0.48 -2.81 3.44
N CYS A 97 -0.05 -3.65 4.33
CA CYS A 97 0.56 -4.95 4.62
C CYS A 97 -0.29 -6.13 4.17
N VAL A 98 0.34 -7.11 3.53
CA VAL A 98 -0.23 -8.43 3.26
C VAL A 98 0.66 -9.51 3.90
N PRO A 99 0.15 -10.72 4.21
CA PRO A 99 0.93 -11.74 4.93
C PRO A 99 2.29 -12.07 4.29
N VAL A 100 2.35 -12.03 2.96
CA VAL A 100 3.57 -12.31 2.17
C VAL A 100 4.58 -11.16 2.16
N SER A 101 4.17 -9.93 2.46
CA SER A 101 5.07 -8.77 2.54
C SER A 101 5.65 -8.53 3.93
N PHE A 102 5.29 -9.36 4.93
CA PHE A 102 5.80 -9.24 6.29
C PHE A 102 7.28 -9.64 6.34
N VAL A 103 8.16 -8.62 6.41
CA VAL A 103 9.60 -8.82 6.61
C VAL A 103 10.03 -8.01 7.84
N PRO A 104 10.50 -8.66 8.93
CA PRO A 104 11.08 -7.94 10.07
C PRO A 104 12.48 -7.40 9.67
N PRO A 105 12.90 -6.17 10.08
CA PRO A 105 12.32 -5.29 11.09
C PRO A 105 12.05 -3.88 10.52
N LEU A 106 10.87 -3.67 9.93
CA LEU A 106 10.37 -2.31 9.70
C LEU A 106 9.87 -1.74 11.03
N GLY A 107 10.77 -1.53 11.99
CA GLY A 107 10.47 -1.26 13.41
C GLY A 107 9.71 0.05 13.70
N LEU A 108 9.29 0.79 12.67
CA LEU A 108 8.52 2.03 12.80
C LEU A 108 7.43 2.19 11.73
N VAL A 109 7.24 1.23 10.82
CA VAL A 109 6.22 1.37 9.78
C VAL A 109 4.87 0.94 10.33
N ARG A 110 3.93 1.88 10.40
CA ARG A 110 2.54 1.57 10.75
C ARG A 110 1.86 0.97 9.52
N LEU A 111 1.15 -0.13 9.75
CA LEU A 111 0.60 -0.95 8.68
C LEU A 111 -0.86 -0.56 8.43
N LEU A 112 -1.17 -0.34 7.15
CA LEU A 112 -2.52 -0.19 6.60
C LEU A 112 -3.11 -1.55 6.22
#